data_AF-A0A955BMD9-F1
#
_entry.id   AF-A0A955BMD9-F1
#
_cell.length_a   1.000
_cell.length_b   1.000
_cell.length_c   1.000
_cell.angle_alpha   90.00
_cell.angle_beta   90.00
_cell.angle_gamma   90.00
#
_symmetry.space_group_name_H-M   'P 1'
#
loop_
_entity.id
_entity.type
_entity.pdbx_description
1 polymer ?
#
loop_
_entity_poly.entity_id
_entity_poly.type
_entity_poly.pdbx_seq_one_letter_code
_entity_poly.pdbx_strand_id
1 'polypeptide(L)'
;MNPYELLRKQAAEKLDQAVSAARKEYRETCDKINALRKELGDEPEPGVRVHKTTIDTVREYLPRDRTFSNADVLSIVQDVEPERHWNRGTVKAAVYRLADLKEIRRIAKDDTGHVLWAAFDFECESKPYADMPLSDVIAEILGDKGAMRPAELVVAAQALGCRAEDDPGKLLRAVRKALQGNPRRFERDGEGRWCTGS
;
A
#
# COMPACT_ATOMS: atom_id res chain seq x y z
N MET A 1 21.11 5.79 22.80
CA MET A 1 21.02 4.86 21.65
C MET A 1 21.38 3.49 22.15
N ASN A 2 20.49 2.50 22.04
CA ASN A 2 20.69 1.19 22.65
C ASN A 2 21.64 0.34 21.77
N PRO A 3 22.70 -0.28 22.31
CA PRO A 3 23.61 -1.14 21.53
C PRO A 3 22.88 -2.27 20.78
N TYR A 4 21.74 -2.75 21.29
CA TYR A 4 20.92 -3.75 20.59
C TYR A 4 20.22 -3.20 19.34
N GLU A 5 19.81 -1.93 19.33
CA GLU A 5 19.21 -1.30 18.14
C GLU A 5 20.25 -1.15 17.02
N LEU A 6 21.49 -0.85 17.40
CA LEU A 6 22.60 -0.66 16.47
C LEU A 6 22.97 -1.99 15.80
N LEU A 7 22.98 -3.09 16.56
CA LEU A 7 23.16 -4.45 16.02
C LEU A 7 22.02 -4.87 15.09
N ARG A 8 20.76 -4.58 15.43
CA ARG A 8 19.61 -4.87 14.55
C ARG A 8 19.69 -4.11 13.23
N LYS A 9 20.07 -2.82 13.28
CA LYS A 9 20.23 -2.01 12.08
C LYS A 9 21.33 -2.56 11.17
N GLN A 10 22.48 -2.92 11.74
CA GLN A 10 23.58 -3.54 10.98
C GLN A 10 23.19 -4.90 10.38
N ALA A 11 22.40 -5.70 11.09
CA ALA A 11 21.90 -6.97 10.58
C ALA A 11 20.94 -6.76 9.39
N ALA A 12 20.02 -5.80 9.49
CA ALA A 12 19.12 -5.44 8.40
C ALA A 12 19.88 -4.92 7.18
N GLU A 13 20.86 -4.04 7.37
CA GLU A 13 21.71 -3.54 6.28
C GLU A 13 22.49 -4.67 5.58
N LYS A 14 23.02 -5.64 6.34
CA LYS A 14 23.70 -6.81 5.77
C LYS A 14 22.75 -7.71 4.99
N LEU A 15 21.53 -7.90 5.48
CA LEU A 15 20.51 -8.69 4.80
C LEU A 15 20.11 -8.00 3.48
N ASP A 16 19.84 -6.70 3.50
CA ASP A 16 19.50 -5.91 2.32
C ASP A 16 20.63 -5.97 1.26
N GLN A 17 21.89 -5.87 1.70
CA GLN A 17 23.04 -6.03 0.80
C GLN A 17 23.12 -7.42 0.18
N ALA A 18 22.92 -8.48 0.96
CA ALA A 18 22.94 -9.85 0.46
C ALA A 18 21.81 -10.12 -0.53
N VAL A 19 20.60 -9.63 -0.25
CA VAL A 19 19.44 -9.75 -1.15
C VAL A 19 19.67 -8.98 -2.45
N SER A 20 20.21 -7.76 -2.36
CA SER A 20 20.56 -6.95 -3.53
C SER A 20 21.60 -7.66 -4.42
N ALA A 21 22.65 -8.22 -3.82
CA ALA A 21 23.66 -8.98 -4.53
C ALA A 21 23.09 -10.23 -5.23
N ALA A 22 22.25 -11.01 -4.54
CA ALA A 22 21.61 -12.19 -5.12
C ALA A 22 20.69 -11.85 -6.30
N ARG A 23 19.92 -10.75 -6.20
CA ARG A 23 19.07 -10.27 -7.30
C ARG A 23 19.89 -9.84 -8.52
N LYS A 24 21.06 -9.23 -8.29
CA LYS A 24 21.98 -8.85 -9.37
C LYS A 24 22.54 -10.09 -10.08
N GLU A 25 23.02 -11.07 -9.32
CA GLU A 25 23.57 -12.32 -9.88
C GLU A 25 22.53 -13.11 -10.68
N TYR A 26 21.30 -13.21 -10.18
CA TYR A 26 20.20 -13.85 -10.90
C TYR A 26 19.95 -13.17 -12.26
N ARG A 27 19.98 -11.83 -12.30
CA ARG A 27 19.77 -11.06 -13.54
C ARG A 27 20.88 -11.31 -14.55
N GLU A 28 22.14 -11.23 -14.11
CA GLU A 28 23.31 -11.51 -14.96
C GLU A 28 23.26 -12.93 -15.52
N THR A 29 22.81 -13.89 -14.72
CA THR A 29 22.63 -15.28 -15.14
C THR A 29 21.56 -15.42 -16.21
N CYS A 30 20.40 -14.77 -16.05
CA CYS A 30 19.35 -14.74 -17.06
C CYS A 30 19.82 -14.13 -18.38
N ASP A 31 20.55 -13.01 -18.33
CA ASP A 31 21.10 -12.35 -19.51
C ASP A 31 22.11 -13.26 -20.23
N LYS A 32 22.95 -13.97 -19.47
CA LYS A 32 23.90 -14.96 -20.01
C LYS A 32 23.20 -16.15 -20.65
N ILE A 33 22.14 -16.69 -20.04
CA ILE A 33 21.33 -17.77 -20.63
C ILE A 33 20.74 -17.32 -21.97
N ASN A 34 20.22 -16.09 -22.04
CA ASN A 34 19.67 -15.53 -23.28
C ASN A 34 20.73 -15.33 -24.36
N ALA A 35 21.93 -14.87 -23.98
CA ALA A 35 23.06 -14.74 -24.91
C ALA A 35 23.49 -16.10 -25.47
N LEU A 36 23.62 -17.12 -24.61
CA LEU A 36 24.00 -18.48 -25.03
C LEU A 36 22.95 -19.12 -25.96
N ARG A 37 21.66 -18.91 -25.70
CA ARG A 37 20.59 -19.37 -26.59
C ARG A 37 20.70 -18.75 -27.99
N LYS A 38 21.02 -17.46 -28.06
CA LYS A 38 21.24 -16.75 -29.33
C LYS A 38 22.43 -17.30 -30.11
N GLU A 39 23.50 -17.71 -29.43
CA GLU A 39 24.69 -18.31 -30.08
C GLU A 39 24.42 -19.72 -30.62
N LEU A 40 23.54 -20.48 -29.97
CA LEU A 40 23.20 -21.86 -30.36
C LEU A 40 22.28 -21.96 -31.58
N GLY A 41 21.84 -20.83 -32.15
CA GLY A 41 20.96 -20.81 -33.32
C GLY A 41 19.53 -21.28 -33.06
N ASP A 42 19.19 -21.57 -31.79
CA ASP A 42 17.80 -21.47 -31.35
C ASP A 42 17.36 -20.04 -31.65
N GLU A 43 16.26 -19.89 -32.40
CA GLU A 43 15.54 -18.62 -32.31
C GLU A 43 15.36 -18.39 -30.82
N PRO A 44 15.82 -17.25 -30.26
CA PRO A 44 15.38 -16.92 -28.93
C PRO A 44 13.87 -17.05 -29.03
N GLU A 45 13.24 -17.96 -28.26
CA GLU A 45 11.77 -17.93 -28.08
C GLU A 45 11.50 -16.46 -28.02
N PRO A 46 10.74 -15.87 -28.98
CA PRO A 46 10.67 -14.44 -29.07
C PRO A 46 10.46 -14.04 -27.65
N GLY A 47 11.47 -13.34 -27.12
CA GLY A 47 11.20 -12.38 -26.10
C GLY A 47 10.22 -11.53 -26.86
N VAL A 48 8.94 -11.89 -26.77
CA VAL A 48 7.91 -10.95 -26.46
C VAL A 48 8.64 -10.19 -25.36
N ARG A 49 9.30 -9.10 -25.75
CA ARG A 49 9.30 -7.91 -24.95
C ARG A 49 7.81 -7.67 -24.85
N VAL A 50 7.13 -8.49 -24.01
CA VAL A 50 5.87 -8.17 -23.40
C VAL A 50 6.29 -6.87 -22.82
N HIS A 51 5.89 -5.78 -23.46
CA HIS A 51 6.23 -4.45 -23.01
C HIS A 51 5.80 -4.50 -21.56
N LYS A 52 6.77 -4.69 -20.64
CA LYS A 52 6.45 -5.12 -19.29
C LYS A 52 5.59 -4.00 -18.80
N THR A 53 4.32 -4.33 -18.61
CA THR A 53 3.35 -3.29 -18.33
C THR A 53 3.80 -2.68 -17.01
N THR A 54 3.42 -1.43 -16.73
CA THR A 54 3.81 -0.81 -15.46
C THR A 54 3.43 -1.70 -14.26
N ILE A 55 2.31 -2.43 -14.36
CA ILE A 55 1.90 -3.39 -13.34
C ILE A 55 2.81 -4.61 -13.28
N ASP A 56 3.29 -5.16 -14.40
CA ASP A 56 4.21 -6.30 -14.38
C ASP A 56 5.57 -5.93 -13.78
N THR A 57 6.12 -4.77 -14.17
CA THR A 57 7.38 -4.29 -13.58
C THR A 57 7.21 -4.01 -12.09
N VAL A 58 6.13 -3.33 -11.68
CA VAL A 58 5.86 -3.09 -10.25
C VAL A 58 5.74 -4.44 -9.52
N ARG A 59 4.93 -5.38 -10.02
CA ARG A 59 4.74 -6.71 -9.42
C ARG A 59 6.07 -7.45 -9.20
N GLU A 60 6.96 -7.40 -10.18
CA GLU A 60 8.25 -8.09 -10.15
C GLU A 60 9.20 -7.54 -9.07
N TYR A 61 9.19 -6.22 -8.85
CA TYR A 61 10.14 -5.55 -7.96
C TYR A 61 9.56 -5.11 -6.62
N LEU A 62 8.30 -5.47 -6.33
CA LEU A 62 7.67 -5.16 -5.06
C LEU A 62 8.40 -5.81 -3.87
N PRO A 63 8.64 -5.08 -2.76
CA PRO A 63 9.11 -5.68 -1.51
C PRO A 63 8.07 -6.69 -1.00
N ARG A 64 8.52 -7.90 -0.64
CA ARG A 64 7.65 -8.98 -0.10
C ARG A 64 7.89 -9.26 1.38
N ASP A 65 8.94 -8.70 1.92
CA ASP A 65 9.50 -8.96 3.24
C ASP A 65 9.39 -7.75 4.19
N ARG A 66 8.75 -6.68 3.72
CA ARG A 66 8.52 -5.47 4.50
C ARG A 66 7.31 -4.68 4.00
N THR A 67 6.82 -3.79 4.83
CA THR A 67 5.86 -2.76 4.41
C THR A 67 6.55 -1.73 3.50
N PHE A 68 5.81 -1.17 2.55
CA PHE A 68 6.31 -0.15 1.62
C PHE A 68 5.23 0.86 1.26
N SER A 69 5.65 2.07 0.86
CA SER A 69 4.80 3.13 0.35
C SER A 69 4.84 3.20 -1.18
N ASN A 70 3.93 3.98 -1.78
CA ASN A 70 4.00 4.26 -3.23
C ASN A 70 5.30 4.99 -3.64
N ALA A 71 5.92 5.74 -2.72
CA ALA A 71 7.18 6.43 -2.99
C ALA A 71 8.34 5.43 -3.08
N ASP A 72 8.35 4.42 -2.19
CA ASP A 72 9.35 3.35 -2.20
C ASP A 72 9.27 2.55 -3.50
N VAL A 73 8.05 2.19 -3.94
CA VAL A 73 7.85 1.49 -5.22
C VAL A 73 8.37 2.31 -6.39
N LEU A 74 8.10 3.62 -6.41
CA LEU A 74 8.57 4.51 -7.46
C LEU A 74 10.11 4.56 -7.50
N SER A 75 10.76 4.69 -6.33
CA SER A 75 12.23 4.67 -6.24
C SER A 75 12.79 3.36 -6.77
N ILE A 76 12.24 2.22 -6.32
CA ILE A 76 12.71 0.89 -6.73
C ILE A 76 12.62 0.71 -8.24
N VAL A 77 11.49 1.06 -8.87
CA VAL A 77 11.34 0.88 -10.33
C VAL A 77 12.21 1.86 -11.13
N GLN A 78 12.46 3.06 -10.60
CA GLN A 78 13.39 4.03 -11.21
C GLN A 78 14.84 3.54 -11.13
N ASP A 79 15.25 2.94 -10.01
CA ASP A 79 16.61 2.40 -9.85
C ASP A 79 16.85 1.18 -10.76
N VAL A 80 15.80 0.39 -11.00
CA VAL A 80 15.90 -0.83 -11.82
C VAL A 80 15.79 -0.57 -13.31
N GLU A 81 14.90 0.33 -13.74
CA GLU A 81 14.73 0.73 -15.15
C GLU A 81 14.92 2.26 -15.29
N PRO A 82 16.16 2.78 -15.16
CA PRO A 82 16.41 4.22 -15.14
C PRO A 82 16.16 4.91 -16.49
N GLU A 83 16.22 4.16 -17.59
CA GLU A 83 15.94 4.69 -18.93
C GLU A 83 14.44 4.90 -19.18
N ARG A 84 13.57 4.28 -18.37
CA ARG A 84 12.12 4.39 -18.51
C ARG A 84 11.59 5.58 -17.72
N HIS A 85 10.76 6.40 -18.36
CA HIS A 85 10.08 7.48 -17.65
C HIS A 85 8.92 6.94 -16.80
N TRP A 86 9.03 7.07 -15.48
CA TRP A 86 8.02 6.61 -14.53
C TRP A 86 7.11 7.74 -14.07
N ASN A 87 5.82 7.64 -14.42
CA ASN A 87 4.80 8.55 -13.92
C ASN A 87 4.26 8.08 -12.55
N ARG A 88 4.32 8.95 -11.54
CA ARG A 88 3.85 8.66 -10.17
C ARG A 88 2.38 8.23 -10.12
N GLY A 89 1.52 8.83 -10.94
CA GLY A 89 0.10 8.47 -11.04
C GLY A 89 -0.11 7.07 -11.60
N THR A 90 0.67 6.68 -12.61
CA THR A 90 0.63 5.34 -13.21
C THR A 90 1.14 4.27 -12.26
N VAL A 91 2.25 4.51 -11.55
CA VAL A 91 2.77 3.59 -10.53
C VAL A 91 1.76 3.40 -9.41
N LYS A 92 1.18 4.51 -8.91
CA LYS A 92 0.09 4.45 -7.93
C LYS A 92 -1.07 3.59 -8.43
N ALA A 93 -1.57 3.83 -9.65
CA ALA A 93 -2.67 3.05 -10.21
C ALA A 93 -2.34 1.55 -10.33
N ALA A 94 -1.10 1.21 -10.68
CA ALA A 94 -0.63 -0.18 -10.70
C ALA A 94 -0.65 -0.82 -9.31
N VAL A 95 -0.19 -0.11 -8.27
CA VAL A 95 -0.24 -0.59 -6.87
C VAL A 95 -1.69 -0.85 -6.44
N TYR A 96 -2.62 0.07 -6.70
CA TYR A 96 -4.04 -0.17 -6.38
C TYR A 96 -4.60 -1.39 -7.11
N ARG A 97 -4.24 -1.58 -8.38
CA ARG A 97 -4.68 -2.76 -9.14
C ARG A 97 -4.11 -4.06 -8.57
N LEU A 98 -2.89 -4.06 -8.04
CA LEU A 98 -2.33 -5.23 -7.34
C LEU A 98 -3.04 -5.51 -6.01
N ALA A 99 -3.53 -4.47 -5.35
CA ALA A 99 -4.38 -4.63 -4.17
C ALA A 99 -5.75 -5.24 -4.52
N ASP A 100 -6.37 -4.78 -5.62
CA ASP A 100 -7.63 -5.36 -6.12
C ASP A 100 -7.45 -6.85 -6.51
N LEU A 101 -6.28 -7.20 -7.04
CA LEU A 101 -5.88 -8.58 -7.36
C LEU A 101 -5.49 -9.41 -6.12
N LYS A 102 -5.53 -8.83 -4.91
CA LYS A 102 -5.14 -9.47 -3.65
C LYS A 102 -3.69 -9.98 -3.61
N GLU A 103 -2.80 -9.40 -4.42
CA GLU A 103 -1.36 -9.69 -4.36
C GLU A 103 -0.68 -8.90 -3.23
N ILE A 104 -1.22 -7.72 -2.94
CA ILE A 104 -0.81 -6.88 -1.83
C ILE A 104 -2.04 -6.46 -1.03
N ARG A 105 -1.82 -6.02 0.20
CA ARG A 105 -2.85 -5.47 1.07
C ARG A 105 -2.41 -4.15 1.65
N ARG A 106 -3.38 -3.29 1.93
CA ARG A 106 -3.16 -2.04 2.65
C ARG A 106 -3.00 -2.35 4.13
N ILE A 107 -1.98 -1.78 4.78
CA ILE A 107 -1.71 -2.01 6.19
C ILE A 107 -2.17 -0.81 7.02
N ALA A 108 -1.61 0.36 6.75
CA ALA A 108 -1.89 1.55 7.52
C ALA A 108 -1.54 2.82 6.72
N LYS A 109 -1.52 3.95 7.43
CA LYS A 109 -0.77 5.11 6.98
C LYS A 109 0.44 5.31 7.88
N ASP A 110 1.53 5.80 7.32
CA ASP A 110 2.67 6.27 8.11
C ASP A 110 2.38 7.64 8.76
N ASP A 111 3.30 8.12 9.58
CA ASP A 111 3.22 9.40 10.29
C ASP A 111 3.12 10.61 9.34
N THR A 112 3.54 10.42 8.09
CA THR A 112 3.46 11.45 7.03
C THR A 112 2.16 11.37 6.23
N GLY A 113 1.29 10.41 6.54
CA GLY A 113 0.00 10.18 5.91
C GLY A 113 0.05 9.38 4.60
N HIS A 114 1.21 8.83 4.23
CA HIS A 114 1.32 7.93 3.08
C HIS A 114 0.73 6.57 3.42
N VAL A 115 0.10 5.95 2.42
CA VAL A 115 -0.43 4.59 2.57
C VAL A 115 0.72 3.59 2.55
N LEU A 116 0.80 2.77 3.60
CA LEU A 116 1.68 1.61 3.69
C LEU A 116 0.94 0.37 3.18
N TRP A 117 1.66 -0.39 2.36
CA TRP A 117 1.25 -1.64 1.74
C TRP A 117 2.19 -2.75 2.19
N ALA A 118 1.74 -3.99 2.08
CA ALA A 118 2.58 -5.16 2.21
C ALA A 118 2.12 -6.26 1.24
N ALA A 119 3.00 -7.22 0.94
CA ALA A 119 2.58 -8.41 0.24
C ALA A 119 1.49 -9.16 1.04
N PHE A 120 0.59 -9.84 0.34
CA PHE A 120 -0.57 -10.47 0.98
C PHE A 120 -0.17 -11.54 2.01
N ASP A 121 0.92 -12.25 1.74
CA ASP A 121 1.53 -13.30 2.57
C ASP A 121 2.48 -12.76 3.66
N PHE A 122 2.82 -11.47 3.64
CA PHE A 122 3.69 -10.87 4.65
C PHE A 122 2.98 -10.69 5.99
N GLU A 123 3.43 -11.38 7.03
CA GLU A 123 2.91 -11.23 8.38
C GLU A 123 3.28 -9.86 8.97
N CYS A 124 2.27 -9.05 9.27
CA CYS A 124 2.43 -7.78 9.97
C CYS A 124 1.22 -7.55 10.88
N GLU A 125 1.41 -6.76 11.94
CA GLU A 125 0.32 -6.34 12.81
C GLU A 125 -0.72 -5.55 12.00
N SER A 126 -1.81 -6.23 11.65
CA SER A 126 -2.94 -5.58 10.98
C SER A 126 -3.76 -4.83 12.03
N LYS A 127 -3.87 -3.52 11.86
CA LYS A 127 -4.86 -2.73 12.61
C LYS A 127 -6.19 -2.85 11.86
N PRO A 128 -7.24 -3.47 12.44
CA PRO A 128 -8.45 -3.88 11.72
C PRO A 128 -9.25 -2.73 11.08
N TYR A 129 -8.98 -1.48 11.47
CA TYR A 129 -9.64 -0.28 10.94
C TYR A 129 -8.70 0.63 10.14
N ALA A 130 -7.44 0.24 9.94
CA ALA A 130 -6.45 1.07 9.26
C ALA A 130 -6.50 0.93 7.73
N ASP A 131 -6.96 -0.23 7.25
CA ASP A 131 -7.17 -0.58 5.85
C ASP A 131 -8.57 -0.19 5.35
N MET A 132 -9.58 -0.21 6.23
CA MET A 132 -10.95 0.16 5.88
C MET A 132 -11.07 1.63 5.41
N PRO A 133 -11.84 1.88 4.34
CA PRO A 133 -12.31 3.21 4.00
C PRO A 133 -13.05 3.85 5.18
N LEU A 134 -12.84 5.15 5.40
CA LEU A 134 -13.45 5.86 6.52
C LEU A 134 -14.99 5.79 6.49
N SER A 135 -15.59 5.73 5.30
CA SER A 135 -17.03 5.50 5.15
C SER A 135 -17.49 4.14 5.68
N ASP A 136 -16.67 3.10 5.52
CA ASP A 136 -16.99 1.76 6.04
C ASP A 136 -16.90 1.75 7.56
N VAL A 137 -15.83 2.33 8.12
CA VAL A 137 -15.68 2.53 9.57
C VAL A 137 -16.87 3.30 10.15
N ILE A 138 -17.29 4.40 9.50
CA ILE A 138 -18.44 5.19 9.95
C ILE A 138 -19.72 4.37 9.93
N ALA A 139 -19.96 3.59 8.87
CA ALA A 139 -21.16 2.77 8.76
C ALA A 139 -21.22 1.69 9.84
N GLU A 140 -20.09 1.06 10.16
CA GLU A 140 -19.99 0.09 11.25
C GLU A 140 -20.29 0.74 12.62
N ILE A 141 -19.67 1.89 12.90
CA ILE A 141 -19.93 2.65 14.14
C ILE A 141 -21.40 3.02 14.27
N LEU A 142 -22.02 3.51 13.19
CA LEU A 142 -23.42 3.92 13.18
C LEU A 142 -24.37 2.71 13.29
N GLY A 143 -24.01 1.57 12.70
CA GLY A 143 -24.76 0.32 12.83
C GLY A 143 -24.76 -0.20 14.27
N ASP A 144 -23.60 -0.12 14.94
CA ASP A 144 -23.43 -0.66 16.30
C ASP A 144 -23.94 0.28 17.39
N LYS A 145 -23.69 1.58 17.26
CA LYS A 145 -23.93 2.57 18.32
C LYS A 145 -25.09 3.52 18.03
N GLY A 146 -25.71 3.43 16.85
CA GLY A 146 -26.83 4.26 16.45
C GLY A 146 -26.44 5.67 15.98
N ALA A 147 -27.44 6.56 15.95
CA ALA A 147 -27.29 7.88 15.35
C ALA A 147 -26.34 8.80 16.14
N MET A 148 -25.36 9.40 15.44
CA MET A 148 -24.28 10.18 16.05
C MET A 148 -24.00 11.52 15.37
N ARG A 149 -23.50 12.48 16.14
CA ARG A 149 -22.93 13.73 15.63
C ARG A 149 -21.53 13.46 15.06
N PRO A 150 -21.05 14.28 14.10
CA PRO A 150 -19.72 14.09 13.52
C PRO A 150 -18.56 14.08 14.54
N ALA A 151 -18.67 14.82 15.64
CA ALA A 151 -17.64 14.82 16.69
C ALA A 151 -17.63 13.49 17.48
N GLU A 152 -18.80 12.90 17.73
CA GLU A 152 -18.93 11.61 18.41
C GLU A 152 -18.36 10.49 17.53
N LEU A 153 -18.59 10.56 16.21
CA LEU A 153 -18.00 9.65 15.23
C LEU A 153 -16.47 9.70 15.21
N VAL A 154 -15.88 10.88 15.37
CA VAL A 154 -14.41 11.03 15.46
C VAL A 154 -13.89 10.29 16.69
N VAL A 155 -14.50 10.51 17.85
CA VAL A 155 -14.10 9.84 19.11
C VAL A 155 -14.27 8.32 19.00
N ALA A 156 -15.40 7.85 18.47
CA ALA A 156 -15.66 6.44 18.27
C ALA A 156 -14.66 5.81 17.28
N ALA A 157 -14.34 6.47 16.18
CA ALA A 157 -13.37 5.99 15.20
C ALA A 157 -11.95 5.91 15.78
N GLN A 158 -11.52 6.92 16.55
CA GLN A 158 -10.21 6.89 17.21
C GLN A 158 -10.13 5.80 18.29
N ALA A 159 -11.23 5.57 19.04
CA ALA A 159 -11.31 4.48 20.01
C ALA A 159 -11.19 3.08 19.36
N LEU A 160 -11.63 2.94 18.10
CA LEU A 160 -11.43 1.73 17.30
C LEU A 160 -10.03 1.65 16.66
N GLY A 161 -9.14 2.61 16.93
CA GLY A 161 -7.81 2.66 16.33
C GLY A 161 -7.80 3.19 14.89
N CYS A 162 -8.94 3.65 14.35
CA CYS A 162 -8.98 4.31 13.06
C CYS A 162 -8.34 5.69 13.18
N ARG A 163 -7.12 5.83 12.65
CA ARG A 163 -6.37 7.10 12.64
C ARG A 163 -6.29 7.72 14.04
N ALA A 164 -5.99 6.89 15.04
CA ALA A 164 -5.93 7.30 16.45
C ALA A 164 -4.98 8.49 16.70
N GLU A 165 -3.93 8.62 15.88
CA GLU A 165 -2.90 9.66 16.00
C GLU A 165 -3.18 10.91 15.13
N ASP A 166 -4.20 10.87 14.26
CA ASP A 166 -4.55 12.02 13.43
C ASP A 166 -5.10 13.17 14.29
N ASP A 167 -4.80 14.40 13.87
CA ASP A 167 -5.45 15.59 14.42
C ASP A 167 -6.99 15.47 14.34
N PRO A 168 -7.71 15.62 15.47
CA PRO A 168 -9.17 15.50 15.49
C PRO A 168 -9.87 16.45 14.53
N GLY A 169 -9.31 17.65 14.29
CA GLY A 169 -9.85 18.62 13.34
C GLY A 169 -9.80 18.12 11.89
N LYS A 170 -8.68 17.52 11.47
CA LYS A 170 -8.53 16.88 10.16
C LYS A 170 -9.47 15.68 10.02
N LEU A 171 -9.58 14.84 11.04
CA LEU A 171 -10.46 13.67 11.01
C LEU A 171 -11.93 14.09 10.95
N LEU A 172 -12.34 15.11 11.71
CA LEU A 172 -13.69 15.68 11.65
C LEU A 172 -14.05 16.18 10.25
N ARG A 173 -13.14 16.87 9.57
CA ARG A 173 -13.35 17.30 8.17
C ARG A 173 -13.51 16.11 7.23
N ALA A 174 -12.70 15.06 7.41
CA ALA A 174 -12.79 13.84 6.61
C ALA A 174 -14.11 13.09 6.86
N VAL A 175 -14.55 12.98 8.12
CA VAL A 175 -15.84 12.39 8.50
C VAL A 175 -16.99 13.16 7.85
N ARG A 176 -17.02 14.50 7.96
CA ARG A 176 -18.06 15.33 7.30
C ARG A 176 -18.09 15.11 5.79
N LYS A 177 -16.92 15.08 5.14
CA LYS A 177 -16.81 14.83 3.71
C LYS A 177 -17.31 13.43 3.34
N ALA A 178 -17.03 12.41 4.15
CA ALA A 178 -17.48 11.05 3.92
C ALA A 178 -19.00 10.92 4.05
N LEU A 179 -19.60 11.54 5.09
CA LEU A 179 -21.05 11.58 5.30
C LEU A 179 -21.77 12.29 4.14
N GLN A 180 -21.32 13.50 3.79
CA GLN A 180 -21.92 14.30 2.71
C GLN A 180 -21.70 13.70 1.31
N GLY A 181 -20.56 13.05 1.10
CA GLY A 181 -20.19 12.45 -0.18
C GLY A 181 -20.91 11.14 -0.50
N ASN A 182 -21.61 10.54 0.46
CA ASN A 182 -22.30 9.26 0.30
C ASN A 182 -23.77 9.35 0.77
N PRO A 183 -24.61 10.19 0.13
CA PRO A 183 -25.98 10.44 0.58
C PRO A 183 -26.91 9.22 0.49
N ARG A 184 -26.54 8.20 -0.30
CA ARG A 184 -27.27 6.92 -0.34
C ARG A 184 -26.99 6.03 0.86
N ARG A 185 -25.89 6.30 1.58
CA ARG A 185 -25.41 5.46 2.67
C ARG A 185 -25.63 6.07 4.04
N PHE A 186 -25.72 7.40 4.10
CA PHE A 186 -25.88 8.13 5.36
C PHE A 186 -27.00 9.13 5.24
N GLU A 187 -27.89 9.12 6.22
CA GLU A 187 -28.98 10.07 6.35
C GLU A 187 -28.79 10.91 7.61
N ARG A 188 -29.31 12.13 7.59
CA ARG A 188 -29.27 13.05 8.73
C ARG A 188 -30.67 13.19 9.30
N ASP A 189 -30.83 12.87 10.58
CA ASP A 189 -32.11 12.97 11.27
C ASP A 189 -32.50 14.43 11.59
N GLY A 190 -33.72 14.60 12.11
CA GLY A 190 -34.26 15.91 12.50
C GLY A 190 -33.50 16.59 13.66
N GLU A 191 -32.73 15.84 14.45
CA GLU A 191 -31.84 16.37 15.49
C GLU A 191 -30.45 16.76 14.95
N GLY A 192 -30.21 16.50 13.66
CA GLY A 192 -28.96 16.76 13.00
C GLY A 192 -27.87 15.72 13.26
N ARG A 193 -28.20 14.54 13.80
CA ARG A 193 -27.32 13.36 13.92
C ARG A 193 -27.37 12.55 12.63
N TRP A 194 -26.34 11.74 12.40
CA TRP A 194 -26.22 10.89 11.21
C TRP A 194 -26.51 9.44 11.57
N CYS A 195 -27.23 8.74 10.70
CA CYS A 195 -27.51 7.31 10.77
C CYS A 195 -27.17 6.62 9.43
N THR A 196 -27.15 5.30 9.41
CA THR A 196 -27.07 4.53 8.16
C THR A 196 -28.37 4.67 7.38
N GLY A 197 -28.29 4.98 6.09
CA GLY A 197 -29.44 5.00 5.18
C GLY A 197 -30.08 3.61 5.09
N SER A 198 -31.40 3.58 5.14
CA SER A 198 -32.21 2.35 4.97
C SER A 198 -32.27 1.90 3.53
#